data_AF-A0A9N9I1J1-F1
#
_entry.id   AF-A0A9N9I1J1-F1
#
_cell.length_a   1.000
_cell.length_b   1.000
_cell.length_c   1.000
_cell.angle_alpha   90.00
_cell.angle_beta   90.00
_cell.angle_gamma   90.00
#
_symmetry.space_group_name_H-M   'P 1'
#
loop_
_entity.id
_entity.type
_entity.pdbx_description
1 polymer ?
#
loop_
_entity_poly.entity_id
_entity_poly.type
_entity_poly.pdbx_seq_one_letter_code
_entity_poly.pdbx_strand_id
1 'polypeptide(L)'
;MLQVIEVDGISTKASNISVLPIHIGQRYSVIIEASQEVGNYWIRAEIPEDCIMTSPDTINHNSALFDQMTTTGILQYEGAPSDTYPDSKKFNDDWSKNLLPCRDLDVDLLKPYAAVEPPLKVTDQINISVTLHEDEHQTTKAYINNQSWIPDITNPSIMKIMSESISAKQFPINANAYMYDTEELDIINRWHVELGMVFQLIEQQEKLQQLKMPDPVAALCAPGYQHTRRLALSSPDDDDYVTITGGGYQIHHKKPSTKRNTKKSLLFTKRHA
;
A
#
# COMPACT_ATOMS: atom_id res chain seq x y z
N MET A 1 -9.42 11.50 23.26
CA MET A 1 -8.95 10.11 23.07
C MET A 1 -9.63 9.55 21.82
N LEU A 2 -8.98 8.66 21.09
CA LEU A 2 -9.53 8.01 19.90
C LEU A 2 -9.95 6.58 20.26
N GLN A 3 -11.16 6.17 19.89
CA GLN A 3 -11.61 4.79 20.03
C GLN A 3 -11.61 4.11 18.66
N VAL A 4 -10.65 3.24 18.41
CA VAL A 4 -10.54 2.46 17.17
C VAL A 4 -11.60 1.36 17.16
N ILE A 5 -12.38 1.27 16.08
CA ILE A 5 -13.48 0.31 15.93
C ILE A 5 -13.41 -0.53 14.66
N GLU A 6 -12.54 -0.19 13.72
CA GLU A 6 -12.38 -0.89 12.45
C GLU A 6 -10.98 -0.63 11.87
N VAL A 7 -10.45 -1.65 11.21
CA VAL A 7 -9.16 -1.61 10.48
C VAL A 7 -9.32 -2.30 9.13
N ASP A 8 -8.96 -1.61 8.05
CA ASP A 8 -8.93 -2.09 6.67
C ASP A 8 -10.22 -2.75 6.13
N GLY A 9 -11.37 -2.38 6.69
CA GLY A 9 -12.71 -2.88 6.38
C GLY A 9 -13.24 -3.90 7.39
N ILE A 10 -12.43 -4.29 8.38
CA ILE A 10 -12.79 -5.30 9.38
C ILE A 10 -13.07 -4.63 10.72
N SER A 11 -14.30 -4.80 11.23
CA SER A 11 -14.67 -4.30 12.55
C SER A 11 -13.85 -4.98 13.65
N THR A 12 -13.36 -4.19 14.60
CA THR A 12 -12.56 -4.64 15.74
C THR A 12 -13.30 -4.42 17.05
N LYS A 13 -12.84 -5.09 18.12
CA LYS A 13 -13.19 -4.69 19.48
C LYS A 13 -12.62 -3.30 19.73
N ALA A 14 -13.41 -2.46 20.37
CA ALA A 14 -13.05 -1.07 20.62
C ALA A 14 -11.76 -0.96 21.44
N SER A 15 -10.79 -0.20 20.93
CA SER A 15 -9.50 0.06 21.58
C SER A 15 -9.25 1.55 21.70
N ASN A 16 -8.91 2.01 22.90
CA ASN A 16 -8.70 3.43 23.17
C ASN A 16 -7.21 3.79 23.07
N ILE A 17 -6.88 4.77 22.23
CA ILE A 17 -5.52 5.26 22.02
C ILE A 17 -5.50 6.79 21.92
N SER A 18 -4.38 7.43 22.27
CA SER A 18 -4.25 8.89 22.13
C SER A 18 -3.70 9.32 20.77
N VAL A 19 -2.85 8.49 20.16
CA VAL A 19 -2.24 8.72 18.84
C VAL A 19 -2.33 7.45 18.01
N LEU A 20 -2.78 7.56 16.77
CA LEU A 20 -2.93 6.43 15.84
C LEU A 20 -1.77 6.39 14.83
N PRO A 21 -0.88 5.38 14.89
CA PRO A 21 0.05 5.11 13.79
C PRO A 21 -0.71 4.54 12.59
N ILE A 22 -0.60 5.20 11.43
CA ILE A 22 -1.27 4.80 10.19
C ILE A 22 -0.28 4.84 9.03
N HIS A 23 -0.26 3.79 8.21
CA HIS A 23 0.65 3.64 7.08
C HIS A 23 -0.08 3.81 5.73
N ILE A 24 0.68 3.98 4.65
CA ILE A 24 0.13 4.33 3.33
C ILE A 24 -0.83 3.24 2.85
N GLY A 25 -2.10 3.59 2.65
CA GLY A 25 -3.11 2.64 2.17
C GLY A 25 -3.79 1.82 3.27
N GLN A 26 -3.42 1.99 4.54
CA GLN A 26 -4.25 1.52 5.66
C GLN A 26 -5.43 2.45 5.89
N ARG A 27 -6.52 1.91 6.43
CA ARG A 27 -7.71 2.65 6.86
C ARG A 27 -8.10 2.23 8.27
N TYR A 28 -8.54 3.21 9.04
CA TYR A 28 -9.06 3.03 10.39
C TYR A 28 -10.32 3.86 10.55
N SER A 29 -11.35 3.31 11.18
CA SER A 29 -12.44 4.10 11.72
C SER A 29 -12.26 4.31 13.21
N VAL A 30 -12.40 5.57 13.63
CA VAL A 30 -12.29 5.96 15.04
C VAL A 30 -13.54 6.73 15.47
N ILE A 31 -13.98 6.47 16.69
CA ILE A 31 -14.97 7.29 17.39
C ILE A 31 -14.23 8.30 18.25
N ILE A 32 -14.62 9.56 18.13
CA ILE A 32 -14.13 10.66 18.95
C ILE A 32 -15.31 11.21 19.73
N GLU A 33 -15.27 11.10 21.05
CA GLU A 33 -16.27 11.69 21.91
C GLU A 33 -15.93 13.18 22.15
N ALA A 34 -16.87 14.08 21.83
CA ALA A 34 -16.72 15.52 22.03
C ALA A 34 -16.98 15.91 23.50
N SER A 35 -16.17 15.37 24.42
CA SER A 35 -16.34 15.53 25.87
C SER A 35 -15.44 16.59 26.51
N GLN A 36 -14.64 17.30 25.71
CA GLN A 36 -13.73 18.34 26.21
C GLN A 36 -14.44 19.70 26.31
N GLU A 37 -13.81 20.68 26.97
CA GLU A 37 -14.33 22.03 27.06
C GLU A 37 -14.53 22.64 25.67
N VAL A 38 -15.56 23.49 25.52
CA VAL A 38 -15.87 24.15 24.24
C VAL A 38 -14.68 25.02 23.84
N GLY A 39 -14.06 24.69 22.71
CA GLY A 39 -12.87 25.37 22.21
C GLY A 39 -12.42 24.84 20.86
N ASN A 40 -11.28 25.36 20.40
CA ASN A 40 -10.62 24.90 19.18
C ASN A 40 -9.43 24.00 19.56
N TYR A 41 -9.30 22.86 18.88
CA TYR A 41 -8.27 21.85 19.13
C TYR A 41 -7.50 21.52 17.86
N TRP A 42 -6.21 21.20 17.99
CA TRP A 42 -5.38 20.76 16.87
C TRP A 42 -5.64 19.28 16.57
N ILE A 43 -5.99 18.99 15.31
CA ILE A 43 -5.81 17.68 14.70
C ILE A 43 -4.39 17.64 14.12
N ARG A 44 -3.61 16.59 14.40
CA ARG A 44 -2.20 16.50 14.00
C ARG A 44 -1.96 15.23 13.20
N ALA A 45 -1.24 15.38 12.08
CA ALA A 45 -0.66 14.29 11.33
C ALA A 45 0.86 14.53 11.27
N GLU A 46 1.60 13.73 12.03
CA GLU A 46 3.06 13.82 12.14
C GLU A 46 3.69 12.70 11.34
N ILE A 47 4.73 13.02 10.57
CA ILE A 47 5.51 12.04 9.84
C ILE A 47 6.83 11.83 10.59
N PRO A 48 7.12 10.63 11.14
CA PRO A 48 8.38 10.41 11.83
C PRO A 48 9.57 10.48 10.86
N GLU A 49 10.61 11.24 11.23
CA GLU A 49 11.84 11.41 10.45
C GLU A 49 12.47 10.08 10.03
N ASP A 50 12.53 9.13 10.94
CA ASP A 50 13.11 7.80 10.71
C ASP A 50 12.39 6.99 9.62
N CYS A 51 11.16 7.39 9.24
CA CYS A 51 10.38 6.72 8.20
C CYS A 51 10.65 7.26 6.80
N ILE A 52 11.32 8.40 6.69
CA ILE A 52 11.59 9.03 5.40
C ILE A 52 13.09 9.08 5.17
N MET A 53 13.48 8.63 3.98
CA MET A 53 14.83 8.87 3.49
C MET A 53 14.86 10.25 2.82
N THR A 54 15.52 11.20 3.45
CA THR A 54 15.76 12.55 2.90
C THR A 54 17.22 12.64 2.48
N SER A 55 17.47 12.66 1.17
CA SER A 55 18.76 13.08 0.62
C SER A 55 18.55 14.01 -0.56
N PRO A 56 19.56 14.82 -0.96
CA PRO A 56 19.49 15.66 -2.15
C PRO A 56 19.06 14.95 -3.43
N ASP A 57 19.24 13.62 -3.48
CA ASP A 57 18.95 12.77 -4.62
C ASP A 57 17.56 12.08 -4.52
N THR A 58 16.78 12.37 -3.49
CA THR A 58 15.41 11.82 -3.33
C THR A 58 14.35 12.82 -3.80
N ILE A 59 13.22 12.31 -4.29
CA ILE A 59 12.03 13.12 -4.62
C ILE A 59 11.49 13.91 -3.41
N ASN A 60 11.87 13.48 -2.21
CA ASN A 60 11.53 14.12 -0.95
C ASN A 60 12.40 15.36 -0.65
N HIS A 61 13.46 15.62 -1.41
CA HIS A 61 14.30 16.79 -1.21
C HIS A 61 13.53 18.09 -1.47
N ASN A 62 13.58 19.04 -0.53
CA ASN A 62 12.88 20.32 -0.58
C ASN A 62 11.36 20.24 -0.79
N SER A 63 10.73 19.13 -0.40
CA SER A 63 9.26 19.06 -0.42
C SER A 63 8.67 19.87 0.74
N ALA A 64 7.59 20.60 0.46
CA ALA A 64 6.87 21.41 1.45
C ALA A 64 6.32 20.59 2.63
N LEU A 65 6.29 19.25 2.51
CA LEU A 65 5.96 18.33 3.60
C LEU A 65 7.02 18.30 4.71
N PHE A 66 8.25 18.78 4.44
CA PHE A 66 9.41 18.61 5.33
C PHE A 66 9.77 19.82 6.19
N ASP A 67 9.23 21.01 5.92
CA ASP A 67 9.59 22.20 6.70
C ASP A 67 9.16 22.09 8.18
N GLN A 68 8.17 21.25 8.50
CA GLN A 68 7.72 20.99 9.89
C GLN A 68 7.39 19.52 10.20
N MET A 69 7.38 18.63 9.20
CA MET A 69 7.02 17.19 9.30
C MET A 69 5.70 16.91 10.04
N THR A 70 4.87 17.94 10.14
CA THR A 70 3.62 17.97 10.90
C THR A 70 2.62 18.76 10.07
N THR A 71 1.53 18.11 9.70
CA THR A 71 0.35 18.77 9.11
C THR A 71 -0.72 18.90 10.17
N THR A 72 -1.39 20.04 10.23
CA THR A 72 -2.43 20.30 11.24
C THR A 72 -3.77 20.67 10.61
N GLY A 73 -4.84 20.31 11.32
CA GLY A 73 -6.20 20.74 11.05
C GLY A 73 -6.86 21.25 12.33
N ILE A 74 -8.01 21.91 12.21
CA ILE A 74 -8.74 22.49 13.35
C ILE A 74 -10.00 21.66 13.62
N LEU A 75 -10.10 21.11 14.83
CA LEU A 75 -11.34 20.58 15.40
C LEU A 75 -11.99 21.70 16.20
N GLN A 76 -13.12 22.21 15.73
CA GLN A 76 -13.85 23.32 16.35
C GLN A 76 -15.15 22.82 16.98
N TYR A 77 -15.34 23.11 18.26
CA TYR A 77 -16.61 22.90 18.95
C TYR A 77 -17.62 23.98 18.56
N GLU A 78 -18.90 23.63 18.56
CA GLU A 78 -19.96 24.62 18.46
C GLU A 78 -19.88 25.61 19.63
N GLY A 79 -19.90 26.91 19.33
CA GLY A 79 -19.74 27.99 20.31
C GLY A 79 -18.30 28.40 20.59
N ALA A 80 -17.30 27.74 20.01
CA ALA A 80 -15.91 28.21 20.07
C ALA A 80 -15.66 29.41 19.15
N PRO A 81 -14.69 30.30 19.46
CA PRO A 81 -14.40 31.47 18.62
C PRO A 81 -13.90 31.05 17.23
N SER A 82 -14.47 31.65 16.18
CA SER A 82 -14.17 31.30 14.78
C SER A 82 -12.86 31.88 14.24
N ASP A 83 -12.30 32.89 14.91
CA ASP A 83 -11.16 33.69 14.48
C ASP A 83 -9.87 33.39 15.28
N THR A 84 -9.89 32.39 16.15
CA THR A 84 -8.74 32.02 16.99
C THR A 84 -8.18 30.65 16.62
N TYR A 85 -6.86 30.58 16.45
CA TYR A 85 -6.17 29.30 16.32
C TYR A 85 -6.18 28.50 17.64
N PRO A 86 -6.24 27.16 17.58
CA PRO A 86 -6.08 26.32 18.77
C PRO A 86 -4.75 26.57 19.49
N ASP A 87 -4.74 26.51 20.83
CA ASP A 87 -3.53 26.56 21.66
C ASP A 87 -3.20 25.20 22.33
N SER A 88 -4.07 24.21 22.10
CA SER A 88 -3.98 22.83 22.60
C SER A 88 -2.61 22.18 22.35
N LYS A 89 -2.12 21.46 23.36
CA LYS A 89 -0.82 20.76 23.29
C LYS A 89 -0.98 19.37 22.70
N LYS A 90 0.09 18.87 22.08
CA LYS A 90 0.14 17.48 21.60
C LYS A 90 0.07 16.51 22.80
N PHE A 91 -0.43 15.31 22.54
CA PHE A 91 -0.41 14.23 23.54
C PHE A 91 1.03 13.95 23.98
N ASN A 92 1.20 13.71 25.29
CA ASN A 92 2.48 13.42 25.93
C ASN A 92 2.28 12.39 27.08
N ASP A 93 1.38 11.44 26.83
CA ASP A 93 1.09 10.30 27.70
C ASP A 93 2.07 9.14 27.45
N ASP A 94 1.97 8.09 28.25
CA ASP A 94 2.86 6.92 28.12
C ASP A 94 2.67 6.20 26.79
N TRP A 95 1.45 6.22 26.22
CA TRP A 95 1.19 5.68 24.89
C TRP A 95 2.01 6.40 23.82
N SER A 96 1.83 7.72 23.67
CA SER A 96 2.51 8.51 22.63
C SER A 96 4.04 8.47 22.73
N LYS A 97 4.59 8.37 23.94
CA LYS A 97 6.05 8.27 24.17
C LYS A 97 6.64 6.92 23.76
N ASN A 98 5.86 5.84 23.83
CA ASN A 98 6.32 4.49 23.53
C ASN A 98 6.05 4.07 22.08
N LEU A 99 5.46 4.95 21.25
CA LEU A 99 5.28 4.68 19.84
C LEU A 99 6.63 4.62 19.12
N LEU A 100 6.90 3.48 18.48
CA LEU A 100 8.05 3.31 17.63
C LEU A 100 7.75 3.88 16.23
N PRO A 101 8.70 4.61 15.62
CA PRO A 101 8.52 5.11 14.27
C PRO A 101 8.35 3.96 13.28
N CYS A 102 7.47 4.16 12.30
CA CYS A 102 7.24 3.23 11.19
C CYS A 102 6.82 1.83 11.64
N ARG A 103 6.15 1.74 12.80
CA ARG A 103 5.50 0.51 13.26
C ARG A 103 4.00 0.64 13.16
N ASP A 104 3.35 -0.45 12.83
CA ASP A 104 1.89 -0.57 12.88
C ASP A 104 1.42 -0.48 14.33
N LEU A 105 0.12 -0.26 14.49
CA LEU A 105 -0.54 -0.37 15.78
C LEU A 105 -0.33 -1.79 16.35
N ASP A 106 -0.19 -1.88 17.68
CA ASP A 106 -0.01 -3.16 18.36
C ASP A 106 -1.16 -4.12 18.03
N VAL A 107 -0.81 -5.31 17.53
CA VAL A 107 -1.76 -6.34 17.11
C VAL A 107 -2.64 -6.82 18.27
N ASP A 108 -2.16 -6.70 19.51
CA ASP A 108 -2.96 -7.06 20.70
C ASP A 108 -4.14 -6.12 20.92
N LEU A 109 -4.08 -4.89 20.38
CA LEU A 109 -5.17 -3.92 20.36
C LEU A 109 -6.12 -4.14 19.17
N LEU A 110 -5.71 -4.93 18.18
CA LEU A 110 -6.44 -5.15 16.93
C LEU A 110 -7.08 -6.53 16.91
N LYS A 111 -8.11 -6.71 17.74
CA LYS A 111 -8.88 -7.95 17.81
C LYS A 111 -10.15 -7.81 16.97
N PRO A 112 -10.37 -8.66 15.94
CA PRO A 112 -11.63 -8.68 15.22
C PRO A 112 -12.84 -8.74 16.16
N TYR A 113 -13.90 -8.02 15.84
CA TYR A 113 -15.12 -7.99 16.63
C TYR A 113 -15.74 -9.40 16.71
N ALA A 114 -15.93 -10.02 15.54
CA ALA A 114 -16.19 -11.44 15.42
C ALA A 114 -14.86 -12.20 15.42
N ALA A 115 -14.67 -13.08 16.40
CA ALA A 115 -13.44 -13.88 16.47
C ALA A 115 -13.31 -14.78 15.23
N VAL A 116 -12.17 -14.67 14.56
CA VAL A 116 -11.78 -15.56 13.47
C VAL A 116 -10.53 -16.29 13.95
N GLU A 117 -10.67 -17.59 14.19
CA GLU A 117 -9.53 -18.42 14.59
C GLU A 117 -8.55 -18.54 13.41
N PRO A 118 -7.24 -18.39 13.66
CA PRO A 118 -6.26 -18.62 12.62
C PRO A 118 -6.31 -20.11 12.21
N PRO A 119 -6.05 -20.41 10.93
CA PRO A 119 -6.05 -21.80 10.48
C PRO A 119 -5.00 -22.64 11.22
N LEU A 120 -5.38 -23.82 11.70
CA LEU A 120 -4.52 -24.66 12.54
C LEU A 120 -3.43 -25.42 11.78
N LYS A 121 -3.54 -25.54 10.45
CA LYS A 121 -2.63 -26.36 9.62
C LYS A 121 -2.22 -25.61 8.36
N VAL A 122 -0.98 -25.13 8.34
CA VAL A 122 -0.37 -24.59 7.11
C VAL A 122 -0.36 -25.68 6.03
N THR A 123 -0.90 -25.37 4.86
CA THR A 123 -0.90 -26.30 3.71
C THR A 123 0.25 -26.00 2.77
N ASP A 124 0.62 -24.72 2.64
CA ASP A 124 1.61 -24.26 1.70
C ASP A 124 2.42 -23.10 2.26
N GLN A 125 3.67 -22.98 1.81
CA GLN A 125 4.59 -21.95 2.26
C GLN A 125 5.33 -21.37 1.06
N ILE A 126 5.35 -20.04 0.99
CA ILE A 126 6.11 -19.28 0.00
C ILE A 126 7.16 -18.44 0.74
N ASN A 127 8.44 -18.68 0.42
CA ASN A 127 9.54 -17.91 0.97
C ASN A 127 9.82 -16.70 0.08
N ILE A 128 9.78 -15.50 0.67
CA ILE A 128 9.98 -14.24 -0.03
C ILE A 128 11.20 -13.52 0.57
N SER A 129 12.24 -13.35 -0.25
CA SER A 129 13.38 -12.50 0.06
C SER A 129 13.21 -11.17 -0.64
N VAL A 130 13.10 -10.08 0.12
CA VAL A 130 13.04 -8.72 -0.43
C VAL A 130 14.42 -8.07 -0.30
N THR A 131 14.95 -7.60 -1.42
CA THR A 131 16.22 -6.87 -1.45
C THR A 131 16.07 -5.59 -2.26
N LEU A 132 16.73 -4.51 -1.83
CA LEU A 132 16.85 -3.28 -2.61
C LEU A 132 18.31 -3.11 -3.03
N HIS A 133 18.53 -2.93 -4.33
CA HIS A 133 19.84 -2.62 -4.89
C HIS A 133 19.72 -1.97 -6.28
N GLU A 134 20.80 -1.35 -6.73
CA GLU A 134 20.90 -0.78 -8.07
C GLU A 134 21.01 -1.86 -9.15
N ASP A 135 20.42 -1.59 -10.32
CA ASP A 135 20.65 -2.36 -11.55
C ASP A 135 21.89 -1.87 -12.32
N GLU A 136 22.13 -2.45 -13.51
CA GLU A 136 23.24 -2.07 -14.40
C GLU A 136 23.22 -0.60 -14.84
N HIS A 137 22.06 0.06 -14.74
CA HIS A 137 21.85 1.46 -15.09
C HIS A 137 21.89 2.39 -13.87
N GLN A 138 22.37 1.92 -12.72
CA GLN A 138 22.41 2.68 -11.45
C GLN A 138 21.02 3.15 -11.00
N THR A 139 19.98 2.40 -11.38
CA THR A 139 18.61 2.66 -10.94
C THR A 139 18.31 1.74 -9.75
N THR A 140 17.96 2.32 -8.60
CA THR A 140 17.52 1.55 -7.43
C THR A 140 16.24 0.80 -7.75
N LYS A 141 16.27 -0.53 -7.63
CA LYS A 141 15.10 -1.41 -7.79
C LYS A 141 14.92 -2.27 -6.56
N ALA A 142 13.67 -2.64 -6.33
CA ALA A 142 13.30 -3.67 -5.40
C ALA A 142 13.19 -5.02 -6.13
N TYR A 143 13.63 -6.06 -5.43
CA TYR A 143 13.67 -7.42 -5.94
C TYR A 143 13.01 -8.34 -4.93
N ILE A 144 12.16 -9.23 -5.43
CA ILE A 144 11.58 -10.35 -4.70
C ILE A 144 12.23 -11.61 -5.24
N ASN A 145 12.87 -12.40 -4.36
CA ASN A 145 13.62 -13.60 -4.75
C ASN A 145 14.62 -13.33 -5.89
N ASN A 146 15.33 -12.21 -5.78
CA ASN A 146 16.32 -11.73 -6.76
C ASN A 146 15.74 -11.35 -8.13
N GLN A 147 14.43 -11.08 -8.22
CA GLN A 147 13.73 -10.69 -9.45
C GLN A 147 12.93 -9.41 -9.22
N SER A 148 13.12 -8.43 -10.10
CA SER A 148 12.33 -7.20 -10.09
C SER A 148 11.14 -7.34 -11.03
N TRP A 149 9.96 -6.92 -10.60
CA TRP A 149 8.75 -7.09 -11.37
C TRP A 149 8.70 -6.15 -12.57
N ILE A 150 8.35 -6.69 -13.74
CA ILE A 150 8.13 -5.91 -14.97
C ILE A 150 6.73 -6.26 -15.52
N PRO A 151 5.82 -5.28 -15.61
CA PRO A 151 4.48 -5.53 -16.15
C PRO A 151 4.53 -5.79 -17.66
N ASP A 152 3.77 -6.78 -18.10
CA ASP A 152 3.35 -6.89 -19.49
C ASP A 152 2.02 -6.15 -19.67
N ILE A 153 2.10 -4.88 -20.04
CA ILE A 153 0.94 -4.00 -20.22
C ILE A 153 0.11 -4.35 -21.46
N THR A 154 0.68 -5.11 -22.40
CA THR A 154 0.02 -5.51 -23.64
C THR A 154 -0.71 -6.84 -23.49
N ASN A 155 -0.18 -7.72 -22.66
CA ASN A 155 -0.76 -9.03 -22.38
C ASN A 155 -0.74 -9.33 -20.86
N PRO A 156 -1.75 -8.83 -20.11
CA PRO A 156 -1.79 -8.98 -18.67
C PRO A 156 -1.96 -10.45 -18.26
N SER A 157 -1.50 -10.80 -17.05
CA SER A 157 -1.53 -12.18 -16.52
C SER A 157 -2.89 -12.88 -16.64
N ILE A 158 -3.99 -12.14 -16.43
CA ILE A 158 -5.34 -12.68 -16.55
C ILE A 158 -5.71 -13.10 -17.98
N MET A 159 -5.19 -12.39 -19.00
CA MET A 159 -5.38 -12.74 -20.41
C MET A 159 -4.61 -14.01 -20.77
N LYS A 160 -3.36 -14.11 -20.32
CA LYS A 160 -2.51 -15.31 -20.47
C LYS A 160 -3.19 -16.54 -19.87
N ILE A 161 -3.79 -16.41 -18.69
CA ILE A 161 -4.46 -17.54 -18.02
C ILE A 161 -5.78 -17.87 -18.69
N MET A 162 -6.71 -16.92 -18.80
CA MET A 162 -8.10 -17.20 -19.21
C MET A 162 -8.25 -17.42 -20.71
N SER A 163 -7.59 -16.60 -21.53
CA SER A 163 -7.78 -16.62 -22.99
C SER A 163 -6.77 -17.52 -23.69
N GLU A 164 -5.52 -17.51 -23.23
CA GLU A 164 -4.43 -18.27 -23.85
C GLU A 164 -4.19 -19.63 -23.17
N SER A 165 -4.88 -19.90 -22.05
CA SER A 165 -4.70 -21.14 -21.25
C SER A 165 -3.25 -21.41 -20.84
N ILE A 166 -2.44 -20.36 -20.69
CA ILE A 166 -1.04 -20.45 -20.25
C ILE A 166 -1.01 -20.67 -18.74
N SER A 167 -0.17 -21.61 -18.30
CA SER A 167 0.06 -21.84 -16.88
C SER A 167 0.93 -20.73 -16.29
N ALA A 168 0.62 -20.26 -15.08
CA ALA A 168 1.43 -19.26 -14.39
C ALA A 168 2.86 -19.77 -14.10
N LYS A 169 3.09 -21.09 -14.07
CA LYS A 169 4.44 -21.69 -14.03
C LYS A 169 5.28 -21.40 -15.29
N GLN A 170 4.62 -21.07 -16.39
CA GLN A 170 5.26 -20.74 -17.67
C GLN A 170 5.42 -19.23 -17.85
N PHE A 171 5.01 -18.42 -16.87
CA PHE A 171 5.21 -16.98 -16.94
C PHE A 171 6.71 -16.64 -16.91
N PRO A 172 7.10 -15.51 -17.52
CA PRO A 172 8.42 -14.96 -17.34
C PRO A 172 8.78 -14.80 -15.87
N ILE A 173 10.04 -15.05 -15.50
CA ILE A 173 10.48 -15.03 -14.10
C ILE A 173 10.26 -13.67 -13.43
N ASN A 174 10.38 -12.58 -14.20
CA ASN A 174 10.10 -11.19 -13.79
C ASN A 174 8.61 -10.87 -13.66
N ALA A 175 7.70 -11.79 -13.98
CA ALA A 175 6.29 -11.66 -13.62
C ALA A 175 6.06 -11.87 -12.11
N ASN A 176 7.05 -12.47 -11.41
CA ASN A 176 6.98 -12.80 -9.98
C ASN A 176 5.66 -13.51 -9.62
N ALA A 177 5.22 -14.46 -10.45
CA ALA A 177 3.97 -15.16 -10.26
C ALA A 177 4.17 -16.44 -9.44
N TYR A 178 3.39 -16.58 -8.37
CA TYR A 178 3.34 -17.74 -7.51
C TYR A 178 1.94 -18.32 -7.58
N MET A 179 1.84 -19.62 -7.80
CA MET A 179 0.55 -20.32 -7.80
C MET A 179 0.22 -20.80 -6.39
N TYR A 180 -1.05 -20.67 -6.04
CA TYR A 180 -1.60 -21.20 -4.80
C TYR A 180 -3.04 -21.67 -5.04
N ASP A 181 -3.34 -22.94 -4.79
CA ASP A 181 -4.67 -23.50 -5.03
C ASP A 181 -5.46 -23.64 -3.72
N THR A 182 -6.05 -22.53 -3.27
CA THR A 182 -7.09 -22.54 -2.23
C THR A 182 -8.47 -22.32 -2.78
N GLU A 183 -9.48 -22.74 -2.01
CA GLU A 183 -10.88 -22.61 -2.40
C GLU A 183 -11.47 -21.19 -2.19
N GLU A 184 -10.67 -20.16 -1.90
CA GLU A 184 -11.18 -18.85 -1.50
C GLU A 184 -10.32 -17.68 -2.04
N LEU A 185 -10.86 -16.98 -3.04
CA LEU A 185 -10.24 -15.86 -3.77
C LEU A 185 -9.73 -14.74 -2.84
N ASP A 186 -8.41 -14.60 -2.70
CA ASP A 186 -7.77 -13.43 -2.09
C ASP A 186 -6.61 -12.91 -2.95
N ILE A 187 -6.83 -11.80 -3.65
CA ILE A 187 -5.79 -11.12 -4.44
C ILE A 187 -5.07 -10.13 -3.51
N ILE A 188 -3.90 -10.52 -3.01
CA ILE A 188 -3.03 -9.63 -2.23
C ILE A 188 -2.05 -8.94 -3.16
N ASN A 189 -2.22 -7.63 -3.36
CA ASN A 189 -1.21 -6.76 -3.97
C ASN A 189 -0.99 -5.53 -3.09
N ARG A 190 0.27 -5.25 -2.72
CA ARG A 190 0.96 -3.93 -2.78
C ARG A 190 2.08 -3.82 -1.76
N TRP A 191 3.19 -3.19 -2.16
CA TRP A 191 3.96 -2.07 -1.56
C TRP A 191 5.07 -1.68 -2.59
N HIS A 192 5.54 -0.43 -2.67
CA HIS A 192 6.57 0.06 -3.63
C HIS A 192 6.44 -0.46 -5.09
N VAL A 193 5.25 -0.32 -5.67
CA VAL A 193 4.86 -0.87 -6.98
C VAL A 193 5.81 -0.43 -8.11
N GLU A 194 6.20 0.84 -8.12
CA GLU A 194 7.01 1.43 -9.19
C GLU A 194 8.49 1.03 -9.14
N LEU A 195 8.99 0.58 -8.00
CA LEU A 195 10.36 0.07 -7.85
C LEU A 195 10.44 -1.44 -8.16
N GLY A 196 9.35 -2.06 -8.61
CA GLY A 196 9.32 -3.50 -8.95
C GLY A 196 9.14 -4.42 -7.75
N MET A 197 8.73 -3.90 -6.59
CA MET A 197 8.43 -4.71 -5.39
C MET A 197 7.03 -5.33 -5.47
N VAL A 198 6.80 -6.12 -6.51
CA VAL A 198 5.50 -6.75 -6.79
C VAL A 198 5.71 -8.24 -7.01
N PHE A 199 4.80 -9.03 -6.47
CA PHE A 199 4.61 -10.42 -6.83
C PHE A 199 3.12 -10.66 -7.02
N GLN A 200 2.77 -11.70 -7.76
CA GLN A 200 1.40 -12.04 -8.10
C GLN A 200 1.09 -13.40 -7.49
N LEU A 201 0.00 -13.48 -6.74
CA LEU A 201 -0.59 -14.76 -6.34
C LEU A 201 -1.65 -15.12 -7.37
N ILE A 202 -1.48 -16.26 -8.02
CA ILE A 202 -2.44 -16.81 -8.98
C ILE A 202 -3.20 -17.93 -8.29
N GLU A 203 -4.46 -17.66 -8.01
CA GLU A 203 -5.34 -18.57 -7.29
C GLU A 203 -6.33 -19.29 -8.21
N GLN A 204 -6.56 -20.57 -7.97
CA GLN A 204 -7.54 -21.39 -8.68
C GLN A 204 -7.43 -21.30 -10.20
N GLN A 205 -6.21 -21.41 -10.73
CA GLN A 205 -5.96 -21.20 -12.16
C GLN A 205 -6.83 -22.10 -13.04
N GLU A 206 -7.04 -23.36 -12.65
CA GLU A 206 -7.89 -24.31 -13.39
C GLU A 206 -9.33 -23.83 -13.51
N LYS A 207 -9.88 -23.18 -12.47
CA LYS A 207 -11.22 -22.58 -12.51
C LYS A 207 -11.22 -21.32 -13.36
N LEU A 208 -10.19 -20.47 -13.27
CA LEU A 208 -10.06 -19.28 -14.11
C LEU A 208 -10.02 -19.63 -15.60
N GLN A 209 -9.33 -20.71 -15.98
CA GLN A 209 -9.27 -21.21 -17.36
C GLN A 209 -10.63 -21.71 -17.89
N GLN A 210 -11.57 -22.05 -17.01
CA GLN A 210 -12.92 -22.45 -17.39
C GLN A 210 -13.88 -21.26 -17.54
N LEU A 211 -13.50 -20.08 -17.03
CA LEU A 211 -14.31 -18.88 -17.11
C LEU A 211 -14.11 -18.17 -18.44
N LYS A 212 -15.20 -17.61 -18.99
CA LYS A 212 -15.14 -16.74 -20.16
C LYS A 212 -14.80 -15.31 -19.74
N MET A 213 -13.77 -14.72 -20.33
CA MET A 213 -13.43 -13.32 -20.08
C MET A 213 -14.58 -12.40 -20.53
N PRO A 214 -15.00 -11.42 -19.69
CA PRO A 214 -16.00 -10.45 -20.10
C PRO A 214 -15.54 -9.63 -21.31
N ASP A 215 -16.41 -9.46 -22.30
CA ASP A 215 -16.11 -8.72 -23.53
C ASP A 215 -15.56 -7.29 -23.27
N PRO A 216 -16.05 -6.52 -22.26
CA PRO A 216 -15.47 -5.21 -21.94
C PRO A 216 -14.00 -5.28 -21.50
N VAL A 217 -13.61 -6.33 -20.77
CA VAL A 217 -12.22 -6.52 -20.32
C VAL A 217 -11.34 -6.93 -21.49
N ALA A 218 -11.82 -7.83 -22.34
CA ALA A 218 -11.11 -8.22 -23.55
C ALA A 218 -10.88 -7.03 -24.51
N ALA A 219 -11.87 -6.13 -24.60
CA ALA A 219 -11.77 -4.92 -25.42
C ALA A 219 -10.66 -3.96 -24.96
N LEU A 220 -10.31 -3.93 -23.66
CA LEU A 220 -9.22 -3.08 -23.15
C LEU A 220 -7.85 -3.46 -23.75
N CYS A 221 -7.68 -4.72 -24.12
CA CYS A 221 -6.45 -5.26 -24.71
C CYS A 221 -6.50 -5.31 -26.24
N ALA A 222 -7.59 -4.85 -26.88
CA ALA A 222 -7.72 -4.86 -28.32
C ALA A 222 -6.75 -3.84 -28.99
N PRO A 223 -6.17 -4.16 -30.16
CA PRO A 223 -5.34 -3.22 -30.90
C PRO A 223 -6.07 -1.90 -31.15
N GLY A 224 -5.45 -0.78 -30.76
CA GLY A 224 -6.02 0.57 -30.90
C GLY A 224 -6.69 1.14 -29.65
N TYR A 225 -7.05 0.32 -28.65
CA TYR A 225 -7.60 0.83 -27.38
C TYR A 225 -6.56 1.62 -26.57
N GLN A 226 -5.28 1.23 -26.68
CA GLN A 226 -4.15 1.94 -26.03
C GLN A 226 -3.93 3.38 -26.52
N HIS A 227 -4.54 3.77 -27.65
CA HIS A 227 -4.48 5.13 -28.20
C HIS A 227 -5.72 5.96 -27.89
N THR A 228 -6.75 5.39 -27.25
CA THR A 228 -7.90 6.16 -26.81
C THR A 228 -7.48 7.05 -25.64
N ARG A 229 -7.52 8.37 -25.82
CA ARG A 229 -7.32 9.34 -24.73
C ARG A 229 -8.23 8.91 -23.58
N ARG A 230 -7.64 8.61 -22.42
CA ARG A 230 -8.41 8.60 -21.18
C ARG A 230 -9.17 9.92 -21.12
N LEU A 231 -10.46 9.86 -20.83
CA LEU A 231 -11.20 11.01 -20.31
C LEU A 231 -10.59 11.36 -18.96
N ALA A 232 -9.38 11.93 -18.96
CA ALA A 232 -8.99 12.85 -17.92
C ALA A 232 -9.98 14.01 -18.05
N LEU A 233 -10.71 14.30 -16.97
CA LEU A 233 -11.43 15.55 -16.84
C LEU A 233 -10.44 16.66 -17.23
N SER A 234 -10.72 17.35 -18.33
CA SER A 234 -9.89 18.42 -18.84
C SER A 234 -9.80 19.50 -17.78
N SER A 235 -8.63 19.63 -17.14
CA SER A 235 -8.22 20.88 -16.51
C SER A 235 -8.00 21.91 -17.63
N PRO A 236 -8.48 23.15 -17.55
CA PRO A 236 -8.48 24.06 -18.70
C PRO A 236 -7.11 24.58 -19.17
N ASP A 237 -5.99 24.26 -18.52
CA ASP A 237 -4.75 25.04 -18.69
C ASP A 237 -3.45 24.25 -18.99
N ASP A 238 -3.50 23.04 -19.56
CA ASP A 238 -2.27 22.32 -19.95
C ASP A 238 -2.21 22.01 -21.46
N ASP A 239 -1.86 23.04 -22.25
CA ASP A 239 -1.37 22.91 -23.62
C ASP A 239 0.14 22.56 -23.62
N ASP A 240 0.49 21.39 -23.09
CA ASP A 240 1.79 20.78 -23.42
C ASP A 240 1.73 19.25 -23.42
N TYR A 241 2.30 18.67 -24.46
CA TYR A 241 2.22 17.25 -24.81
C TYR A 241 2.89 16.34 -23.76
N VAL A 242 2.13 15.87 -22.76
CA VAL A 242 2.58 14.76 -21.89
C VAL A 242 2.26 13.43 -22.56
N THR A 243 3.26 12.87 -23.24
CA THR A 243 3.24 11.46 -23.64
C THR A 243 3.48 10.64 -22.37
N ILE A 244 2.46 9.94 -21.87
CA ILE A 244 2.65 8.97 -20.79
C ILE A 244 3.36 7.75 -21.38
N THR A 245 4.69 7.81 -21.42
CA THR A 245 5.53 6.63 -21.59
C THR A 245 5.41 5.78 -20.33
N GLY A 246 5.07 4.50 -20.49
CA GLY A 246 5.15 3.51 -19.41
C GLY A 246 6.61 3.27 -19.04
N GLY A 247 7.18 4.15 -18.23
CA GLY A 247 8.50 4.04 -17.64
C GLY A 247 8.41 4.57 -16.23
N GLY A 248 8.64 3.71 -15.24
CA GLY A 248 8.74 4.13 -13.84
C GLY A 248 9.84 5.20 -13.68
N TYR A 249 9.69 6.05 -12.67
CA TYR A 249 10.66 7.09 -12.35
C TYR A 249 12.05 6.47 -12.12
N GLN A 250 13.04 6.89 -12.92
CA GLN A 250 14.44 6.48 -12.75
C GLN A 250 15.11 7.42 -11.74
N ILE A 251 15.54 6.86 -10.61
CA ILE A 251 16.36 7.59 -9.62
C ILE A 251 17.83 7.23 -9.90
N HIS A 252 18.59 8.20 -10.42
CA HIS A 252 20.03 8.03 -10.66
C HIS A 252 20.81 8.35 -9.38
N HIS A 253 21.53 7.36 -8.83
CA HIS A 253 22.45 7.59 -7.71
C HIS A 253 23.89 7.79 -8.19
N LYS A 254 24.61 8.74 -7.57
CA LYS A 254 26.06 8.95 -7.77
C LYS A 254 26.96 8.26 -6.73
N LYS A 255 26.41 7.48 -5.79
CA LYS A 255 27.15 6.81 -4.71
C LYS A 255 26.62 5.40 -4.47
N PRO A 256 27.49 4.45 -4.07
CA PRO A 256 27.10 3.04 -3.92
C PRO A 256 26.03 2.87 -2.83
N SER A 257 24.84 2.38 -3.20
CA SER A 257 23.80 2.01 -2.24
C SER A 257 24.18 0.78 -1.42
N THR A 258 23.85 0.82 -0.13
CA THR A 258 23.99 -0.31 0.79
C THR A 258 22.88 -1.33 0.52
N LYS A 259 23.25 -2.56 0.17
CA LYS A 259 22.29 -3.68 -0.01
C LYS A 259 21.54 -3.92 1.30
N ARG A 260 20.25 -3.59 1.34
CA ARG A 260 19.34 -3.99 2.44
C ARG A 260 18.65 -5.29 2.05
N ASN A 261 18.68 -6.27 2.94
CA ASN A 261 18.05 -7.57 2.74
C ASN A 261 17.08 -7.85 3.90
N THR A 262 15.83 -8.12 3.57
CA THR A 262 14.80 -8.57 4.52
C THR A 262 14.20 -9.87 4.00
N LYS A 263 14.17 -10.90 4.84
CA LYS A 263 13.52 -12.18 4.51
C LYS A 263 12.22 -12.31 5.30
N LYS A 264 11.13 -12.66 4.61
CA LYS A 264 9.85 -13.01 5.22
C LYS A 264 9.32 -14.31 4.62
N SER A 265 8.64 -15.10 5.43
CA SER A 265 7.94 -16.31 4.96
C SER A 265 6.44 -16.01 4.99
N LEU A 266 5.75 -16.24 3.88
CA LEU A 266 4.30 -16.21 3.82
C LEU A 266 3.78 -17.64 3.97
N LEU A 267 2.91 -17.83 4.95
CA LEU A 267 2.28 -19.11 5.25
C LEU A 267 0.83 -19.04 4.79
N PHE A 268 0.39 -20.04 4.04
CA PHE A 268 -0.98 -20.11 3.56
C PHE A 268 -1.65 -21.38 4.07
N THR A 269 -2.95 -21.30 4.29
CA THR A 269 -3.75 -22.46 4.70
C THR A 269 -5.03 -22.51 3.91
N LYS A 270 -5.32 -23.69 3.38
CA LYS A 270 -6.64 -24.01 2.85
C LYS A 270 -7.71 -23.98 3.95
N ARG A 271 -8.67 -23.07 3.84
CA ARG A 271 -9.92 -23.17 4.60
C ARG A 271 -10.71 -24.35 4.07
N HIS A 272 -10.93 -25.35 4.92
CA HIS A 272 -11.92 -26.38 4.66
C HIS A 272 -13.29 -25.79 5.02
N ALA A 273 -14.18 -25.69 4.03
CA ALA A 273 -15.60 -25.43 4.24
C ALA A 273 -16.29 -26.64 4.88
#